data_AF-A0A1H2STG6-F1
#
_entry.id   AF-A0A1H2STG6-F1
#
_cell.length_a   1.000
_cell.length_b   1.000
_cell.length_c   1.000
_cell.angle_alpha   90.00
_cell.angle_beta   90.00
_cell.angle_gamma   90.00
#
_symmetry.space_group_name_H-M   'P 1'
#
loop_
_entity.id
_entity.type
_entity.pdbx_description
1 polymer ?
#
loop_
_entity_poly.entity_id
_entity_poly.type
_entity_poly.pdbx_seq_one_letter_code
_entity_poly.pdbx_strand_id
1 'polypeptide(L)'
;MILSDEIRRRQKEAAEEGWQEGMQKGMQKGMQKGMEKGREKEREANILGMLKEKIPVETISRITHYSLDQIQKLGKLHGLL
;
A
#
# COMPACT_ATOMS: atom_id res chain seq x y z
N MET A 1 -43.32 -28.19 0.86
CA MET A 1 -42.42 -27.86 -0.27
C MET A 1 -42.03 -26.38 -0.27
N ILE A 2 -42.98 -25.44 -0.34
CA ILE A 2 -42.70 -23.99 -0.47
C ILE A 2 -41.76 -23.41 0.62
N LEU A 3 -41.95 -23.77 1.90
CA LEU A 3 -41.10 -23.27 2.99
C LEU A 3 -39.64 -23.72 2.88
N SER A 4 -39.40 -24.93 2.34
CA SER A 4 -38.05 -25.48 2.16
C SER A 4 -37.31 -24.80 1.01
N ASP A 5 -38.02 -24.42 -0.05
CA ASP A 5 -37.44 -23.72 -1.19
C ASP A 5 -37.05 -22.27 -0.83
N GLU A 6 -37.87 -21.59 -0.03
CA GLU A 6 -37.57 -20.26 0.49
C GLU A 6 -36.33 -20.26 1.41
N ILE A 7 -36.21 -21.24 2.31
CA ILE A 7 -35.02 -21.38 3.15
C ILE A 7 -33.77 -21.61 2.30
N ARG A 8 -33.86 -22.50 1.30
CA ARG A 8 -32.73 -22.78 0.39
C ARG A 8 -32.33 -21.55 -0.42
N ARG A 9 -33.31 -20.76 -0.86
CA ARG A 9 -33.07 -19.50 -1.57
C ARG A 9 -32.33 -18.50 -0.68
N ARG A 10 -32.80 -18.25 0.54
CA ARG A 10 -32.14 -17.32 1.47
C ARG A 10 -30.73 -17.76 1.86
N GLN A 11 -30.50 -19.07 2.03
CA GLN A 11 -29.15 -19.58 2.30
C GLN A 11 -28.21 -19.33 1.12
N LYS A 12 -28.70 -19.49 -0.12
CA LYS A 12 -27.94 -19.19 -1.33
C LYS A 12 -27.65 -17.69 -1.45
N GLU A 13 -28.65 -16.84 -1.25
CA GLU A 13 -28.50 -15.37 -1.25
C GLU A 13 -27.48 -14.92 -0.19
N ALA A 14 -27.59 -15.40 1.04
CA ALA A 14 -26.63 -15.08 2.10
C ALA A 14 -25.19 -15.56 1.80
N ALA A 15 -25.04 -16.72 1.16
CA ALA A 15 -23.73 -17.22 0.74
C ALA A 15 -23.14 -16.37 -0.41
N GLU A 16 -23.96 -15.97 -1.37
CA GLU A 16 -23.56 -15.07 -2.47
C GLU A 16 -23.19 -13.69 -1.95
N GLU A 17 -23.99 -13.11 -1.05
CA GLU A 17 -23.71 -11.84 -0.38
C GLU A 17 -22.40 -11.91 0.42
N GLY A 18 -22.22 -12.95 1.22
CA GLY A 18 -20.99 -13.15 1.99
C GLY A 18 -19.75 -13.30 1.10
N TRP A 19 -19.87 -14.00 -0.03
CA TRP A 19 -18.80 -14.12 -1.01
C TRP A 19 -18.48 -12.78 -1.66
N GLN A 20 -19.50 -12.04 -2.11
CA GLN A 20 -19.32 -10.73 -2.73
C GLN A 20 -18.70 -9.73 -1.76
N GLU A 21 -19.18 -9.67 -0.52
CA GLU A 21 -18.65 -8.79 0.51
C GLU A 21 -17.20 -9.15 0.85
N GLY A 22 -16.90 -10.44 0.99
CA GLY A 22 -15.54 -10.94 1.21
C GLY A 22 -14.58 -10.55 0.08
N MET A 23 -15.02 -10.71 -1.17
CA MET A 23 -14.23 -10.36 -2.35
C MET A 23 -14.00 -8.85 -2.47
N GLN A 24 -15.04 -8.03 -2.26
CA GLN A 24 -14.92 -6.57 -2.27
C GLN A 24 -13.96 -6.08 -1.17
N LYS A 25 -14.13 -6.56 0.07
CA LYS A 25 -13.22 -6.21 1.18
C LYS A 25 -11.79 -6.65 0.90
N GLY A 26 -11.60 -7.84 0.32
CA GLY A 26 -10.30 -8.36 -0.06
C GLY A 26 -9.61 -7.49 -1.12
N MET A 27 -10.34 -7.15 -2.18
CA MET A 27 -9.84 -6.32 -3.28
C MET A 27 -9.52 -4.91 -2.81
N GLN A 28 -10.39 -4.28 -2.02
CA GLN A 28 -10.17 -2.93 -1.48
C GLN A 28 -8.92 -2.88 -0.59
N LYS A 29 -8.77 -3.83 0.34
CA LYS A 29 -7.58 -3.92 1.20
C LYS A 29 -6.32 -4.19 0.40
N GLY A 30 -6.39 -5.07 -0.59
CA GLY A 30 -5.27 -5.39 -1.48
C GLY A 30 -4.81 -4.17 -2.28
N MET A 31 -5.75 -3.45 -2.89
CA MET A 31 -5.48 -2.26 -3.68
C MET A 31 -4.90 -1.13 -2.82
N GLN A 32 -5.47 -0.86 -1.64
CA GLN A 32 -4.95 0.16 -0.73
C GLN A 32 -3.51 -0.13 -0.31
N LYS A 33 -3.22 -1.36 0.14
CA LYS A 33 -1.86 -1.77 0.51
C LYS A 33 -0.89 -1.71 -0.66
N GLY A 34 -1.33 -2.09 -1.86
CA GLY A 34 -0.52 -2.03 -3.07
C GLY A 34 -0.15 -0.59 -3.44
N MET A 35 -1.13 0.32 -3.40
CA MET A 35 -0.93 1.73 -3.70
C MET A 35 -0.02 2.42 -2.69
N GLU A 36 -0.20 2.14 -1.40
CA GLU A 36 0.64 2.68 -0.32
C GLU A 36 2.10 2.24 -0.47
N LYS A 37 2.33 0.94 -0.65
CA LYS A 37 3.69 0.40 -0.89
C LYS A 37 4.32 0.94 -2.17
N GLY A 38 3.52 1.12 -3.22
CA GLY A 38 4.00 1.70 -4.48
C GLY A 38 4.48 3.14 -4.29
N ARG A 39 3.68 3.96 -3.60
CA ARG A 39 4.02 5.35 -3.28
C ARG A 39 5.26 5.44 -2.39
N GLU A 40 5.38 4.57 -1.38
CA GLU A 40 6.55 4.54 -0.50
C GLU A 40 7.83 4.21 -1.28
N LYS A 41 7.80 3.16 -2.11
CA LYS A 41 8.93 2.78 -2.97
C LYS A 41 9.34 3.89 -3.93
N GLU A 42 8.37 4.59 -4.52
CA GLU A 42 8.65 5.71 -5.41
C GLU A 42 9.32 6.88 -4.67
N ARG A 43 8.84 7.21 -3.46
CA ARG A 43 9.46 8.25 -2.62
C ARG A 43 10.90 7.91 -2.25
N GLU A 44 11.16 6.67 -1.86
CA GLU A 44 12.51 6.19 -1.58
C GLU A 44 13.41 6.21 -2.82
N ALA A 45 12.90 5.76 -3.98
CA ALA A 45 13.64 5.79 -5.23
C ALA A 45 14.05 7.23 -5.63
N ASN A 46 13.15 8.20 -5.43
CA ASN A 46 13.43 9.61 -5.68
C ASN A 46 14.54 10.13 -4.74
N ILE A 47 14.49 9.81 -3.44
CA ILE A 47 15.55 10.17 -2.48
C ILE A 47 16.90 9.56 -2.88
N LEU A 48 16.91 8.27 -3.25
CA LEU A 48 18.12 7.59 -3.71
C LEU A 48 18.67 8.23 -4.99
N GLY A 49 17.81 8.66 -5.91
CA GLY A 49 18.20 9.44 -7.09
C GLY A 49 18.87 10.76 -6.70
N MET A 50 18.27 11.53 -5.80
CA MET A 50 18.85 12.78 -5.30
C MET A 50 20.20 12.59 -4.61
N LEU A 51 20.36 11.51 -3.83
CA LEU A 51 21.63 11.15 -3.20
C LEU A 51 22.72 10.80 -4.23
N LYS A 52 22.37 10.07 -5.30
CA LYS A 52 23.30 9.76 -6.40
C LYS A 52 23.77 11.01 -7.12
N GLU A 53 22.88 11.99 -7.28
CA GLU A 53 23.20 13.32 -7.80
C GLU A 53 23.94 14.22 -6.79
N LYS A 54 24.32 13.68 -5.62
CA LYS A 54 25.07 14.35 -4.55
C LYS A 54 24.35 15.61 -4.02
N ILE A 55 23.02 15.63 -4.08
CA ILE A 55 22.22 16.71 -3.47
C ILE A 55 22.38 16.63 -1.94
N PRO A 56 22.64 17.75 -1.24
CA PRO A 56 22.78 17.75 0.21
C PRO A 56 21.56 17.19 0.95
N VAL A 57 21.79 16.41 2.00
CA VAL A 57 20.74 15.71 2.77
C VAL A 57 19.72 16.68 3.36
N GLU A 58 20.14 17.88 3.77
CA GLU A 58 19.26 18.94 4.27
C GLU A 58 18.33 19.46 3.18
N THR A 59 18.80 19.52 1.93
CA THR A 59 17.98 19.92 0.78
C THR A 59 16.98 18.83 0.43
N ILE A 60 17.41 17.57 0.43
CA ILE A 60 16.51 16.41 0.20
C ILE A 60 15.42 16.39 1.27
N SER A 61 15.77 16.61 2.53
CA SER A 61 14.80 16.65 3.64
C SER A 61 13.75 17.74 3.44
N ARG A 62 14.17 18.95 3.06
CA ARG A 62 13.24 20.06 2.78
C ARG A 62 12.30 19.79 1.60
N ILE A 63 12.77 19.13 0.55
CA ILE A 63 11.99 18.85 -0.67
C ILE A 63 11.02 17.67 -0.47
N THR A 64 11.49 16.60 0.16
CA THR A 64 10.76 15.32 0.25
C THR A 64 9.96 15.15 1.54
N HIS A 65 10.19 16.06 2.49
CA HIS A 65 9.70 16.00 3.87
C HIS A 65 10.11 14.73 4.64
N TYR A 66 11.17 14.06 4.21
CA TYR A 66 11.81 13.02 5.01
C TYR A 66 12.70 13.65 6.08
N SER A 67 12.79 13.01 7.24
CA SER A 67 13.75 13.43 8.26
C SER A 67 15.18 13.12 7.82
N LEU A 68 16.16 13.85 8.37
CA LEU A 68 17.58 13.61 8.11
C LEU A 68 17.97 12.17 8.48
N ASP A 69 17.44 11.63 9.58
CA ASP A 69 17.69 10.25 10.03
C ASP A 69 17.16 9.22 9.02
N GLN A 70 15.95 9.41 8.48
CA GLN A 70 15.38 8.53 7.47
C GLN A 70 16.23 8.53 6.20
N ILE A 71 16.66 9.71 5.73
CA ILE A 71 17.50 9.83 4.52
C ILE A 71 18.87 9.19 4.77
N GLN A 72 19.48 9.42 5.94
CA GLN A 72 20.75 8.80 6.28
C GLN A 72 20.67 7.27 6.35
N LYS A 73 19.64 6.72 6.98
CA LYS A 73 19.41 5.26 7.02
C LYS A 73 19.25 4.68 5.63
N LEU A 74 18.44 5.33 4.78
CA LEU A 74 18.22 4.90 3.41
C LEU A 74 19.52 4.99 2.58
N GLY A 75 20.26 6.09 2.68
CA GLY A 75 21.56 6.25 2.01
C GLY A 75 22.59 5.21 2.43
N LYS A 76 22.74 4.95 3.73
CA LYS A 76 23.66 3.94 4.28
C LYS A 76 23.29 2.53 3.85
N LEU A 77 22.01 2.19 3.89
CA LEU A 77 21.51 0.88 3.44
C LEU A 77 21.86 0.60 1.97
N HIS A 78 21.93 1.66 1.16
CA HIS A 78 22.25 1.58 -0.27
C HIS A 78 23.69 1.99 -0.62
N GLY A 79 24.56 2.24 0.37
CA GLY A 79 25.97 2.60 0.16
C GLY A 79 26.21 3.96 -0.52
N LEU A 80 25.26 4.90 -0.38
CA LEU A 80 25.33 6.24 -0.97
C LEU A 80 25.79 7.33 0.02
N LEU A 81 25.80 7.00 1.33
CA LEU A 81 26.24 7.84 2.45
C LEU A 81 27.00 6.96 3.44
#